data_AF-A0A3R6EH30-F1
#
_entry.id   AF-A0A3R6EH30-F1
#
_cell.length_a   1.000
_cell.length_b   1.000
_cell.length_c   1.000
_cell.angle_alpha   90.00
_cell.angle_beta   90.00
_cell.angle_gamma   90.00
#
_symmetry.space_group_name_H-M   'P 1'
#
loop_
_entity.id
_entity.type
_entity.pdbx_description
1 polymer ?
#
loop_
_entity_poly.entity_id
_entity_poly.type
_entity_poly.pdbx_seq_one_letter_code
_entity_poly.pdbx_strand_id
1 'polypeptide(L)'
;MAADRNTKGQFEKGRAKTGGKQKGYESPITKEFRELCADFSREAWEDFMAAWYKCEPKDKVSTFIKILEFNCPKLQTVTLDDKREVHNALTEKLRQMSEEEG
;
A
#
# COMPACT_ATOMS: atom_id res chain seq x y z
N MET A 1 -26.13 -26.53 3.22
CA MET A 1 -24.73 -26.86 2.90
C MET A 1 -23.83 -25.69 3.30
N ALA A 2 -23.43 -25.63 4.57
CA ALA A 2 -22.71 -24.51 5.18
C ALA A 2 -21.57 -25.05 6.07
N ALA A 3 -20.71 -25.91 5.53
CA ALA A 3 -19.75 -26.67 6.34
C ALA A 3 -18.29 -26.17 6.27
N ASP A 4 -17.94 -25.21 5.41
CA ASP A 4 -16.51 -24.88 5.14
C ASP A 4 -16.14 -23.42 5.44
N ARG A 5 -16.54 -22.89 6.61
CA ARG A 5 -16.13 -21.55 7.07
C ARG A 5 -15.50 -21.65 8.45
N ASN A 6 -14.37 -20.96 8.64
CA ASN A 6 -13.71 -20.88 9.93
C ASN A 6 -14.55 -20.11 10.96
N THR A 7 -14.11 -20.08 12.22
CA THR A 7 -14.78 -19.37 13.33
C THR A 7 -14.95 -17.85 13.10
N LYS A 8 -14.28 -17.29 12.09
CA LYS A 8 -14.39 -15.89 11.66
C LYS A 8 -15.23 -15.71 10.38
N GLY A 9 -15.90 -16.76 9.90
CA GLY A 9 -16.74 -16.73 8.70
C GLY A 9 -15.98 -16.71 7.37
N GLN A 10 -14.65 -16.89 7.39
CA GLN A 10 -13.81 -16.94 6.18
C GLN A 10 -13.70 -18.38 5.66
N PHE A 11 -13.44 -18.54 4.36
CA PHE A 11 -13.15 -19.86 3.80
C PHE A 11 -11.87 -20.45 4.40
N GLU A 12 -11.86 -21.76 4.64
CA GLU A 12 -10.69 -22.45 5.18
C GLU A 12 -9.46 -22.34 4.28
N LYS A 13 -8.29 -22.16 4.90
CA LYS A 13 -7.00 -22.00 4.20
C LYS A 13 -6.64 -23.34 3.54
N GLY A 14 -6.47 -23.35 2.23
CA GLY A 14 -6.19 -24.55 1.43
C GLY A 14 -7.38 -25.05 0.61
N ARG A 15 -8.56 -24.44 0.74
CA ARG A 15 -9.71 -24.74 -0.12
C ARG A 15 -9.42 -24.41 -1.58
N ALA A 16 -9.68 -25.36 -2.47
CA ALA A 16 -9.65 -25.12 -3.91
C ALA A 16 -10.65 -24.00 -4.27
N LYS A 17 -10.18 -22.97 -4.99
CA LYS A 17 -11.02 -21.83 -5.37
C LYS A 17 -12.05 -22.30 -6.41
N THR A 18 -13.31 -22.50 -6.00
CA THR A 18 -14.40 -22.99 -6.86
C THR A 18 -15.10 -21.90 -7.68
N GLY A 19 -14.57 -20.66 -7.70
CA GLY A 19 -15.15 -19.55 -8.46
C GLY A 19 -14.32 -18.25 -8.40
N GLY A 20 -14.70 -17.25 -9.20
CA GLY A 20 -14.01 -15.97 -9.30
C GLY A 20 -12.83 -15.98 -10.27
N LYS A 21 -12.24 -14.80 -10.52
CA LYS A 21 -11.16 -14.58 -11.49
C LYS A 21 -10.01 -15.57 -11.26
N GLN A 22 -9.61 -16.30 -12.30
CA GLN A 22 -8.41 -17.16 -12.26
C GLN A 22 -7.19 -16.30 -11.92
N LYS A 23 -6.28 -16.84 -11.10
CA LYS A 23 -5.04 -16.15 -10.73
C LYS A 23 -4.22 -15.94 -12.00
N GLY A 24 -3.93 -14.68 -12.35
CA GLY A 24 -3.22 -14.32 -13.59
C GLY A 24 -4.12 -14.03 -14.79
N TYR A 25 -5.46 -14.18 -14.69
CA TYR A 25 -6.35 -13.71 -15.74
C TYR A 25 -6.32 -12.19 -15.75
N GLU A 26 -5.78 -11.59 -16.81
CA GLU A 26 -5.96 -10.18 -17.12
C GLU A 26 -7.26 -10.02 -17.90
N SER A 27 -8.10 -9.04 -17.52
CA SER A 27 -9.31 -8.78 -18.30
C SER A 27 -8.87 -8.06 -19.58
N PRO A 28 -9.20 -8.58 -20.78
CA PRO A 28 -8.84 -7.93 -22.04
C PRO A 28 -9.30 -6.47 -22.08
N ILE A 29 -10.51 -6.20 -21.60
CA ILE A 29 -11.09 -4.85 -21.48
C ILE A 29 -10.21 -3.93 -20.63
N THR A 30 -9.64 -4.44 -19.53
CA THR A 30 -8.76 -3.63 -18.67
C THR A 30 -7.41 -3.37 -19.34
N LYS A 31 -6.91 -4.30 -20.15
CA LYS A 31 -5.67 -4.12 -20.90
C LYS A 31 -5.87 -3.09 -22.02
N GLU A 32 -6.87 -3.29 -22.87
CA GLU A 32 -7.23 -2.38 -23.98
C GLU A 32 -7.50 -0.96 -23.46
N PHE A 33 -8.22 -0.83 -22.34
CA PHE A 33 -8.49 0.48 -21.76
C PHE A 33 -7.22 1.17 -21.23
N ARG A 34 -6.28 0.42 -20.63
CA ARG A 34 -4.98 1.00 -20.22
C ARG A 34 -4.16 1.46 -21.42
N GLU A 35 -4.17 0.70 -22.50
CA GLU A 35 -3.50 1.06 -23.76
C GLU A 35 -4.11 2.33 -24.34
N LEU A 36 -5.44 2.40 -24.40
CA LEU A 36 -6.18 3.60 -24.82
C LEU A 36 -5.81 4.83 -23.97
N CYS A 37 -5.76 4.70 -22.64
CA CYS A 37 -5.36 5.81 -21.77
C CYS A 37 -3.90 6.23 -21.98
N ALA A 38 -3.00 5.28 -22.25
CA ALA A 38 -1.61 5.58 -22.53
C ALA A 38 -1.45 6.34 -23.85
N ASP A 39 -2.16 5.91 -24.89
CA ASP A 39 -2.14 6.55 -26.21
C ASP A 39 -2.74 7.95 -26.14
N PHE A 40 -3.91 8.11 -25.51
CA PHE A 40 -4.51 9.42 -25.28
C PHE A 40 -3.57 10.38 -24.55
N SER A 41 -2.89 9.90 -23.51
CA SER A 41 -1.96 10.74 -22.73
C SER A 41 -0.75 11.18 -23.55
N ARG A 42 -0.27 10.35 -24.48
CA ARG A 42 0.84 10.70 -25.38
C ARG A 42 0.39 11.72 -26.42
N GLU A 43 -0.77 11.51 -27.03
CA GLU A 43 -1.33 12.41 -28.04
C GLU A 43 -1.67 13.78 -27.45
N ALA A 44 -2.23 13.83 -26.25
CA ALA A 44 -2.60 15.07 -25.56
C ALA A 44 -1.39 15.83 -24.98
N TRP A 45 -0.17 15.28 -25.06
CA TRP A 45 1.01 15.89 -24.43
C TRP A 45 1.33 17.26 -24.99
N GLU A 46 1.30 17.42 -26.32
CA GLU A 46 1.59 18.70 -26.97
C GLU A 46 0.56 19.78 -26.59
N ASP A 47 -0.72 19.42 -26.56
CA ASP A 47 -1.80 20.32 -26.13
C ASP A 47 -1.68 20.70 -24.65
N PHE A 48 -1.32 19.73 -23.80
CA PHE A 48 -1.03 19.96 -22.40
C PHE A 48 0.12 20.94 -22.22
N MET A 49 1.23 20.76 -22.94
CA MET A 49 2.38 21.66 -22.88
C MET A 49 2.04 23.06 -23.42
N ALA A 50 1.25 23.16 -24.50
CA ALA A 50 0.79 24.44 -25.02
C ALA A 50 -0.09 25.19 -24.01
N ALA A 51 -0.97 24.50 -23.30
CA ALA A 51 -1.76 25.07 -22.20
C ALA A 51 -0.86 25.45 -21.01
N TRP A 52 0.08 24.58 -20.66
CA TRP A 52 1.04 24.77 -19.57
C TRP A 52 1.78 26.09 -19.68
N TYR A 53 2.34 26.39 -20.85
CA TYR A 53 3.12 27.61 -21.04
C TYR A 53 2.28 28.89 -20.86
N LYS A 54 0.97 28.82 -21.10
CA LYS A 54 0.03 29.94 -20.93
C LYS A 54 -0.46 30.13 -19.49
N CYS A 55 -0.31 29.12 -18.63
CA CYS A 55 -0.72 29.20 -17.23
C CYS A 55 0.12 30.18 -16.41
N GLU A 56 -0.48 30.66 -15.31
CA GLU A 56 0.21 31.47 -14.31
C GLU A 56 1.34 30.66 -13.63
N PRO A 57 2.38 31.34 -13.11
CA PRO A 57 3.49 30.67 -12.43
C PRO A 57 3.03 29.74 -11.28
N LYS A 58 2.00 30.13 -10.53
CA LYS A 58 1.47 29.35 -9.43
C LYS A 58 0.90 28.00 -9.89
N ASP A 59 0.13 28.00 -10.98
CA ASP A 59 -0.51 26.81 -11.51
C ASP A 59 0.50 25.84 -12.14
N LYS A 60 1.56 26.40 -12.75
CA LYS A 60 2.71 25.64 -13.23
C LYS A 60 3.40 24.89 -12.07
N VAL A 61 3.71 25.58 -10.98
CA VAL A 61 4.34 24.92 -9.81
C VAL A 61 3.39 23.87 -9.21
N SER A 62 2.10 24.18 -9.06
CA SER A 62 1.12 23.25 -8.49
C SER A 62 1.03 21.95 -9.26
N THR A 63 0.94 22.02 -10.58
CA THR A 63 0.81 20.81 -11.38
C THR A 63 2.15 20.07 -11.50
N PHE A 64 3.30 20.76 -11.44
CA PHE A 64 4.59 20.09 -11.37
C PHE A 64 4.72 19.25 -10.10
N ILE A 65 4.25 19.77 -8.96
CA ILE A 65 4.16 19.01 -7.69
C ILE A 65 3.29 17.75 -7.87
N LYS A 66 2.14 17.85 -8.54
CA LYS A 66 1.28 16.68 -8.81
C LYS A 66 1.97 15.62 -9.67
N ILE A 67 2.76 16.03 -10.66
CA ILE A 67 3.54 15.10 -11.50
C ILE A 67 4.64 14.42 -10.67
N LEU A 68 5.29 15.16 -9.76
CA LEU A 68 6.33 14.60 -8.88
C LEU A 68 5.82 13.49 -7.96
N GLU A 69 4.53 13.45 -7.61
CA GLU A 69 3.98 12.37 -6.78
C GLU A 69 4.11 10.98 -7.40
N PHE A 70 4.26 10.90 -8.72
CA PHE A 70 4.45 9.65 -9.46
C PHE A 70 5.92 9.29 -9.67
N ASN A 71 6.81 10.29 -9.70
CA ASN A 71 8.24 10.11 -9.99
C ASN A 71 9.09 10.04 -8.72
N CYS A 72 8.70 10.74 -7.66
CA CYS A 72 9.43 10.77 -6.40
C CYS A 72 8.75 9.87 -5.36
N PRO A 73 9.51 8.96 -4.71
CA PRO A 73 8.98 8.22 -3.57
C PRO A 73 8.58 9.21 -2.47
N LYS A 74 7.33 9.13 -2.01
CA LYS A 74 6.89 9.92 -0.85
C LYS A 74 7.73 9.48 0.36
N LEU A 75 8.25 10.44 1.11
CA LEU A 75 8.93 10.17 2.38
C LEU A 75 7.97 9.38 3.27
N GLN A 76 8.27 8.09 3.45
CA GLN A 76 7.54 7.26 4.39
C GLN A 76 7.99 7.65 5.78
N THR A 77 7.04 8.04 6.62
CA THR A 77 7.31 8.26 8.04
C THR A 77 7.73 6.92 8.63
N VAL A 78 9.00 6.78 9.00
CA VAL A 78 9.48 5.63 9.75
C VAL A 78 9.06 5.84 11.19
N THR A 79 7.98 5.19 11.61
CA THR A 79 7.73 4.96 13.03
C THR A 79 8.79 4.00 13.51
N LEU A 80 9.82 4.54 14.16
CA LEU A 80 10.77 3.74 14.93
C LEU A 80 9.99 3.12 16.09
N ASP A 81 9.49 1.90 15.90
CA ASP A 81 9.10 1.05 17.01
C ASP A 81 10.39 0.73 17.76
N ASP A 82 10.75 1.57 18.74
CA ASP A 82 11.80 1.30 19.70
C ASP A 82 11.29 0.16 20.60
N LYS A 83 11.28 -1.06 20.05
CA LYS A 83 11.11 -2.32 20.79
C LYS A 83 12.39 -2.54 21.59
N ARG A 84 12.67 -1.64 22.53
CA ARG A 84 13.46 -2.05 23.69
C ARG A 84 12.59 -3.08 24.34
N GLU A 85 12.96 -4.34 24.17
CA GLU A 85 12.60 -5.35 25.13
C GLU A 85 13.06 -4.79 26.47
N VAL A 86 12.13 -4.17 27.20
CA VAL A 86 12.27 -3.97 28.65
C VAL A 86 12.20 -5.39 29.19
N HIS A 87 13.30 -6.11 29.03
CA HIS A 87 13.44 -7.48 29.46
C HIS A 87 13.48 -7.42 30.97
N ASN A 88 12.29 -7.42 31.58
CA ASN A 88 11.92 -7.96 32.89
C ASN A 88 12.97 -7.84 34.01
N ALA A 89 13.85 -6.84 34.00
CA ALA A 89 14.90 -6.69 35.00
C ALA A 89 14.29 -6.40 36.37
N LEU A 90 13.11 -5.76 36.39
CA LEU A 90 12.32 -5.55 37.58
C LEU A 90 11.68 -6.85 38.07
N THR A 91 11.12 -7.66 37.18
CA THR A 91 10.50 -8.95 37.51
C THR A 91 11.54 -9.95 38.03
N GLU A 92 12.73 -9.96 37.43
CA GLU A 92 13.83 -10.83 37.85
C GLU A 92 14.43 -10.39 39.18
N LYS A 93 14.57 -9.07 39.42
CA LYS A 93 14.96 -8.55 40.75
C LYS A 93 13.93 -8.87 41.84
N LEU A 94 12.64 -8.72 41.54
CA LEU A 94 11.58 -9.04 42.49
C LEU A 94 11.57 -10.52 42.86
N ARG A 95 11.88 -11.39 41.90
CA ARG A 95 12.03 -12.82 42.13
C ARG A 95 13.25 -13.14 43.00
N GLN A 96 14.41 -12.53 42.73
CA GLN A 96 15.63 -12.75 43.53
C GLN A 96 15.45 -12.32 44.99
N MET A 97 14.85 -11.16 45.25
CA MET A 97 14.57 -10.73 46.63
C MET A 97 13.57 -11.65 47.35
N SER A 98 12.63 -12.24 46.61
CA SER A 98 11.68 -13.22 47.18
C SER A 98 12.30 -14.59 47.47
N GLU A 99 13.41 -14.95 46.81
CA GLU A 99 14.15 -16.19 47.04
C GLU A 99 15.19 -16.05 48.16
N GLU A 100 15.63 -14.84 48.50
CA GLU A 100 16.59 -14.55 49.59
C GLU A 100 15.93 -14.37 50.97
N GLU A 101 14.61 -14.12 51.03
CA GLU A 101 13.85 -13.94 52.29
C GLU A 101 13.14 -15.21 52.80
N GLY A 102 13.42 -16.39 52.22
CA GLY A 102 12.90 -17.70 52.66
C GLY A 102 13.97 -18.61 53.25
#